data_AF-A0A7K4DF62-F1
#
_entry.id   AF-A0A7K4DF62-F1
#
_cell.length_a   1.000
_cell.length_b   1.000
_cell.length_c   1.000
_cell.angle_alpha   90.00
_cell.angle_beta   90.00
_cell.angle_gamma   90.00
#
_symmetry.space_group_name_H-M   'P 1'
#
loop_
_entity.id
_entity.type
_entity.pdbx_description
1 polymer ?
#
loop_
_entity_poly.entity_id
_entity_poly.type
_entity_poly.pdbx_seq_one_letter_code
_entity_poly.pdbx_strand_id
1 'polypeptide(L)'
;MHCPVCGHDCVMDARELLAALPGRFTPCPDCMGLTYDKRLPPPDIDPAEPCPSCGKRFIDEVFAHIYQVMAEEGDLAGTEPLAGAGTPLIHPGSALRSAPYLPPGSLILLSGAVEERAASRLVAEIPEVRGVVRAGSGTPGIGDIDAEPATHTLLAGCDVRADIFPTRAGPVVIYKQQSVLHIEFPRDRNEKIRTLEREIGRRRPKTFVDACSGAGTLGLAAARAGIHHVI
;
A
#
# COMPACT_ATOMS: atom_id res chain seq x y z
N MET A 1 15.08 -11.18 0.68
CA MET A 1 14.23 -12.39 0.68
C MET A 1 13.54 -12.42 -0.67
N HIS A 2 13.54 -13.55 -1.37
CA HIS A 2 12.93 -13.63 -2.70
C HIS A 2 11.41 -13.48 -2.59
N CYS A 3 10.88 -12.47 -3.28
CA CYS A 3 9.45 -12.24 -3.36
C CYS A 3 8.79 -13.31 -4.22
N PRO A 4 7.72 -13.97 -3.75
CA PRO A 4 7.03 -14.98 -4.55
C PRO A 4 6.28 -14.41 -5.75
N VAL A 5 6.03 -13.09 -5.77
CA VAL A 5 5.31 -12.41 -6.86
C VAL A 5 6.25 -11.98 -7.98
N CYS A 6 7.28 -11.19 -7.66
CA CYS A 6 8.18 -10.68 -8.70
C CYS A 6 9.50 -11.45 -8.82
N GLY A 7 9.80 -12.42 -7.95
CA GLY A 7 11.06 -13.17 -7.96
C GLY A 7 12.30 -12.42 -7.48
N HIS A 8 12.20 -11.12 -7.19
CA HIS A 8 13.31 -10.26 -6.76
C HIS A 8 13.36 -10.09 -5.23
N ASP A 9 14.43 -9.48 -4.72
CA ASP A 9 14.61 -9.15 -3.31
C ASP A 9 13.87 -7.87 -2.87
N CYS A 10 12.60 -7.73 -3.25
CA CYS A 10 11.79 -6.56 -2.88
C CYS A 10 11.15 -6.67 -1.47
N VAL A 11 11.30 -7.81 -0.79
CA VAL A 11 10.80 -8.05 0.57
C VAL A 11 11.97 -7.98 1.55
N MET A 12 11.90 -7.00 2.45
CA MET A 12 12.89 -6.75 3.52
C MET A 12 12.56 -7.54 4.78
N ASP A 13 13.55 -7.77 5.65
CA ASP A 13 13.29 -8.29 7.00
C ASP A 13 12.42 -7.29 7.80
N ALA A 14 11.55 -7.82 8.67
CA ALA A 14 10.63 -6.98 9.43
C ALA A 14 11.36 -6.01 10.39
N ARG A 15 12.49 -6.41 10.99
CA ARG A 15 13.26 -5.55 11.89
C ARG A 15 13.95 -4.44 11.12
N GLU A 16 14.52 -4.77 9.96
CA GLU A 16 15.14 -3.79 9.07
C GLU A 16 14.11 -2.78 8.56
N LEU A 17 12.94 -3.25 8.13
CA LEU A 17 11.84 -2.41 7.69
C LEU A 17 11.40 -1.43 8.79
N LEU A 18 11.23 -1.92 10.01
CA LEU A 18 10.83 -1.11 11.16
C LEU A 18 11.91 -0.09 11.54
N ALA A 19 13.19 -0.45 11.45
CA ALA A 19 14.31 0.45 11.71
C ALA A 19 14.43 1.57 10.67
N ALA A 20 14.08 1.27 9.42
CA ALA A 20 14.12 2.22 8.30
C ALA A 20 12.83 3.07 8.15
N LEU A 21 11.77 2.77 8.91
CA LEU A 21 10.48 3.45 8.80
C LEU A 21 10.53 4.92 9.26
N PRO A 22 11.17 5.28 10.40
CA PRO A 22 11.27 6.67 10.82
C PRO A 22 11.93 7.52 9.73
N GLY A 23 11.26 8.59 9.31
CA GLY A 23 11.80 9.51 8.28
C GLY A 23 11.72 8.99 6.84
N ARG A 24 11.23 7.75 6.60
CA ARG A 24 11.15 7.17 5.25
C ARG A 24 10.38 8.04 4.28
N PHE A 25 9.26 8.60 4.75
CA PHE A 25 8.37 9.46 3.95
C PHE A 25 8.51 10.94 4.27
N THR A 26 9.47 11.30 5.13
CA THR A 26 9.74 12.68 5.50
C THR A 26 10.64 13.32 4.44
N PRO A 27 10.36 14.58 4.04
CA PRO A 27 11.24 15.32 3.14
C PRO A 27 12.60 15.60 3.80
N CYS A 28 13.64 15.70 2.98
CA CYS A 28 14.87 16.38 3.40
C CYS A 28 14.73 17.89 3.18
N PRO A 29 15.66 18.74 3.66
CA PRO A 29 15.58 20.19 3.46
C PRO A 29 15.53 20.64 2.00
N ASP A 30 16.03 19.81 1.07
CA ASP A 30 16.08 20.09 -0.37
C ASP A 30 14.87 19.53 -1.13
N CYS A 31 13.94 18.86 -0.46
CA CYS A 31 12.74 18.36 -1.10
C CYS A 31 11.79 19.51 -1.40
N MET A 32 11.34 19.57 -2.66
CA MET A 32 10.27 20.43 -3.13
C MET A 32 9.01 19.60 -3.35
N GLY A 33 7.85 20.24 -3.27
CA GLY A 33 6.57 19.58 -3.53
C GLY A 33 5.44 20.57 -3.68
N LEU A 34 4.73 20.48 -4.80
CA LEU A 34 3.50 21.25 -5.03
C LEU A 34 2.28 20.45 -4.59
N THR A 35 1.38 21.09 -3.83
CA THR A 35 0.09 20.50 -3.48
C THR A 35 -0.93 20.81 -4.56
N TYR A 36 -1.58 19.77 -5.09
CA TYR A 36 -2.60 19.91 -6.12
C TYR A 36 -4.01 19.70 -5.57
N ASP A 37 -4.99 20.40 -6.15
CA ASP A 37 -6.41 20.10 -5.89
C ASP A 37 -6.76 18.79 -6.60
N LYS A 38 -6.92 17.72 -5.84
CA LYS A 38 -7.14 16.36 -6.33
C LYS A 38 -8.47 16.19 -7.08
N ARG A 39 -9.35 17.20 -7.03
CA ARG A 39 -10.64 17.24 -7.72
C ARG A 39 -10.56 17.85 -9.12
N LEU A 40 -9.40 18.40 -9.48
CA LEU A 40 -9.12 18.94 -10.81
C LEU A 40 -8.11 18.05 -11.52
N PRO A 41 -8.05 18.08 -12.86
CA PRO A 41 -6.91 17.55 -13.60
C PRO A 41 -5.59 18.16 -13.08
N PRO A 42 -4.46 17.45 -13.18
CA PRO A 42 -3.17 18.04 -12.83
C PRO A 42 -2.90 19.26 -13.72
N PRO A 43 -2.15 20.26 -13.20
CA PRO A 43 -1.69 21.36 -14.04
C PRO A 43 -0.82 20.84 -15.18
N ASP A 44 -0.85 21.53 -16.32
CA ASP A 44 0.00 21.26 -17.48
C ASP A 44 1.42 21.77 -17.20
N ILE A 45 2.20 20.94 -16.51
CA ILE A 45 3.59 21.19 -16.15
C ILE A 45 4.39 19.89 -16.29
N ASP A 46 5.67 20.02 -16.63
CA ASP A 46 6.55 18.87 -16.73
C ASP A 46 6.64 18.10 -15.39
N PRO A 47 6.75 16.75 -15.44
CA PRO A 47 6.95 15.95 -14.25
C PRO A 47 8.13 16.43 -13.42
N ALA A 48 7.92 16.61 -12.11
CA ALA A 48 9.00 16.98 -11.21
C ALA A 48 10.05 15.87 -11.15
N GLU A 49 11.32 16.26 -11.22
CA GLU A 49 12.46 15.37 -11.02
C GLU A 49 12.58 14.94 -9.55
N PRO A 50 13.08 13.73 -9.25
CA PRO A 50 13.39 13.32 -7.89
C PRO A 50 14.35 14.27 -7.19
N CYS A 51 14.14 14.48 -5.88
CA CYS A 51 15.03 15.31 -5.07
C CYS A 51 16.47 14.80 -5.21
N PRO A 52 17.45 15.63 -5.62
CA PRO A 52 18.80 15.17 -5.91
C PRO A 52 19.53 14.66 -4.67
N SER A 53 19.14 15.13 -3.48
CA SER A 53 19.77 14.77 -2.21
C SER A 53 19.27 13.44 -1.63
N CYS A 54 18.00 13.07 -1.87
CA CYS A 54 17.41 11.88 -1.23
C CYS A 54 16.58 10.97 -2.15
N GLY A 55 16.42 11.34 -3.43
CA GLY A 55 15.70 10.57 -4.44
C GLY A 55 14.18 10.48 -4.24
N LYS A 56 13.60 11.26 -3.33
CA LYS A 56 12.16 11.27 -3.05
C LYS A 56 11.42 12.33 -3.86
N ARG A 57 10.15 12.08 -4.17
CA ARG A 57 9.22 13.08 -4.73
C ARG A 57 7.95 13.23 -3.92
N PHE A 58 7.33 14.40 -3.97
CA PHE A 58 6.06 14.61 -3.30
C PHE A 58 4.94 13.81 -3.99
N ILE A 59 4.04 13.20 -3.22
CA ILE A 59 3.03 12.29 -3.76
C ILE A 59 2.14 12.90 -4.85
N ASP A 60 1.79 14.19 -4.74
CA ASP A 60 0.91 14.85 -5.72
C ASP A 60 1.64 14.99 -7.07
N GLU A 61 2.96 15.21 -7.08
CA GLU A 61 3.79 15.26 -8.28
C GLU A 61 3.98 13.87 -8.90
N VAL A 62 4.17 12.84 -8.07
CA VAL A 62 4.18 11.45 -8.55
C VAL A 62 2.86 11.09 -9.22
N PHE A 63 1.74 11.51 -8.64
CA PHE A 63 0.41 11.28 -9.22
C PHE A 63 0.16 12.08 -10.50
N ALA A 64 0.68 13.31 -10.60
CA ALA A 64 0.59 14.07 -11.84
C ALA A 64 1.34 13.36 -12.98
N HIS A 65 2.53 12.80 -12.71
CA HIS A 65 3.26 12.01 -13.68
C HIS A 65 2.54 10.70 -14.05
N ILE A 66 1.97 9.99 -13.06
CA ILE A 66 1.12 8.81 -13.33
C ILE A 66 -0.05 9.18 -14.25
N TYR A 67 -0.74 10.28 -13.95
CA TYR A 67 -1.86 10.77 -14.73
C TYR A 67 -1.45 11.08 -16.17
N GLN A 68 -0.30 11.74 -16.37
CA GLN A 68 0.21 12.06 -17.71
C GLN A 68 0.45 10.79 -18.54
N VAL A 69 1.15 9.79 -17.99
CA VAL A 69 1.39 8.51 -18.68
C VAL A 69 0.07 7.82 -19.03
N MET A 70 -0.90 7.82 -18.12
CA MET A 70 -2.23 7.25 -18.38
C MET A 70 -2.98 8.00 -19.48
N ALA A 71 -2.89 9.34 -19.53
CA ALA A 71 -3.50 10.14 -20.59
C ALA A 71 -2.84 9.92 -21.95
N GLU A 72 -1.50 9.82 -21.99
CA GLU A 72 -0.73 9.52 -23.21
C GLU A 72 -1.08 8.16 -23.81
N GLU A 73 -1.31 7.15 -22.97
CA GLU A 73 -1.74 5.81 -23.41
C GLU A 73 -3.25 5.71 -23.71
N GLY A 74 -4.02 6.77 -23.41
CA GLY A 74 -5.47 6.84 -23.66
C GLY A 74 -6.35 6.21 -22.57
N ASP A 75 -5.77 5.86 -21.42
CA ASP A 75 -6.52 5.37 -20.24
C ASP A 75 -7.33 6.48 -19.57
N LEU A 76 -6.91 7.75 -19.76
CA LEU A 76 -7.60 8.96 -19.33
C LEU A 76 -7.74 9.94 -20.50
N ALA A 77 -8.82 10.72 -20.51
CA ALA A 77 -9.05 11.75 -21.53
C ALA A 77 -8.35 13.08 -21.24
N GLY A 78 -7.71 13.22 -20.07
CA GLY A 78 -7.02 14.44 -19.64
C GLY A 78 -7.93 15.49 -18.99
N THR A 79 -9.19 15.13 -18.72
CA THR A 79 -10.19 16.01 -18.09
C THR A 79 -10.66 15.49 -16.73
N GLU A 80 -10.28 14.26 -16.40
CA GLU A 80 -10.57 13.59 -15.16
C GLU A 80 -9.82 14.27 -14.00
N PRO A 81 -10.37 14.25 -12.78
CA PRO A 81 -9.64 14.69 -11.60
C PRO A 81 -8.35 13.88 -11.40
N LEU A 82 -7.34 14.46 -10.78
CA LEU A 82 -6.10 13.75 -10.40
C LEU A 82 -6.39 12.49 -9.56
N ALA A 83 -7.40 12.55 -8.69
CA ALA A 83 -7.86 11.38 -7.92
C ALA A 83 -8.43 10.23 -8.78
N GLY A 84 -8.78 10.51 -10.04
CA GLY A 84 -9.23 9.54 -11.02
C GLY A 84 -8.13 8.60 -11.52
N ALA A 85 -6.86 9.00 -11.41
CA ALA A 85 -5.73 8.13 -11.78
C ALA A 85 -5.68 6.85 -10.94
N GLY A 86 -6.10 6.92 -9.67
CA GLY A 86 -6.23 5.76 -8.79
C GLY A 86 -6.00 6.07 -7.33
N THR A 87 -5.90 5.02 -6.53
CA THR A 87 -5.64 5.07 -5.10
C THR A 87 -4.19 4.68 -4.79
N PRO A 88 -3.45 5.51 -4.04
CA PRO A 88 -2.09 5.17 -3.62
C PRO A 88 -2.08 4.15 -2.48
N LEU A 89 -1.42 3.03 -2.69
CA LEU A 89 -1.09 2.07 -1.64
C LEU A 89 0.40 2.20 -1.28
N ILE A 90 0.69 2.97 -0.23
CA ILE A 90 2.07 3.27 0.18
C ILE A 90 2.76 2.04 0.79
N HIS A 91 4.02 1.82 0.43
CA HIS A 91 4.86 0.73 0.90
C HIS A 91 6.10 1.24 1.68
N PRO A 92 6.29 0.81 2.94
CA PRO A 92 5.34 0.05 3.76
C PRO A 92 4.08 0.84 4.12
N GLY A 93 2.98 0.12 4.30
CA GLY A 93 1.72 0.65 4.79
C GLY A 93 1.86 1.04 6.26
N SER A 94 1.81 2.34 6.53
CA SER A 94 1.81 2.92 7.87
C SER A 94 0.88 4.11 7.94
N ALA A 95 0.45 4.47 9.14
CA ALA A 95 -0.36 5.66 9.34
C ALA A 95 0.52 6.90 9.19
N LEU A 96 0.17 7.75 8.22
CA LEU A 96 0.91 8.97 7.90
C LEU A 96 0.20 10.18 8.49
N ARG A 97 0.98 11.10 9.07
CA ARG A 97 0.47 12.36 9.64
C ARG A 97 0.35 13.49 8.61
N SER A 98 1.00 13.33 7.47
CA SER A 98 1.04 14.29 6.36
C SER A 98 1.16 13.54 5.04
N ALA A 99 0.92 14.24 3.94
CA ALA A 99 1.20 13.70 2.61
C ALA A 99 2.69 13.29 2.50
N PRO A 100 2.99 12.08 1.99
CA PRO A 100 4.35 11.54 2.00
C PRO A 100 5.21 12.08 0.85
N TYR A 101 6.52 12.07 1.09
CA TYR A 101 7.54 12.10 0.05
C TYR A 101 7.97 10.66 -0.25
N LEU A 102 7.71 10.20 -1.46
CA LEU A 102 7.81 8.82 -1.86
C LEU A 102 9.23 8.50 -2.33
N PRO A 103 9.95 7.55 -1.68
CA PRO A 103 11.17 6.99 -2.24
C PRO A 103 10.87 5.99 -3.37
N PRO A 104 11.89 5.55 -4.13
CA PRO A 104 11.72 4.51 -5.14
C PRO A 104 11.08 3.23 -4.60
N GLY A 105 10.22 2.59 -5.40
CA GLY A 105 9.55 1.33 -5.07
C GLY A 105 8.63 1.38 -3.85
N SER A 106 8.07 2.55 -3.54
CA SER A 106 7.24 2.79 -2.35
C SER A 106 5.75 2.99 -2.62
N LEU A 107 5.31 2.85 -3.87
CA LEU A 107 3.92 3.03 -4.27
C LEU A 107 3.42 1.83 -5.07
N ILE A 108 2.28 1.28 -4.67
CA ILE A 108 1.47 0.42 -5.53
C ILE A 108 0.25 1.23 -5.96
N LEU A 109 0.02 1.32 -7.27
CA LEU A 109 -1.16 2.01 -7.82
C LEU A 109 -2.32 1.04 -7.91
N LEU A 110 -3.45 1.35 -7.26
CA LEU A 110 -4.72 0.65 -7.46
C LEU A 110 -5.64 1.53 -8.29
N SER A 111 -5.99 1.13 -9.52
CA SER A 111 -6.82 1.95 -10.40
C SER A 111 -7.83 1.12 -11.19
N GLY A 112 -9.03 1.66 -11.38
CA GLY A 112 -10.05 1.06 -12.25
C GLY A 112 -9.90 1.42 -13.73
N ALA A 113 -9.11 2.46 -14.05
CA ALA A 113 -8.96 2.98 -15.40
C ALA A 113 -7.71 2.46 -16.12
N VAL A 114 -6.72 1.95 -15.38
CA VAL A 114 -5.39 1.63 -15.93
C VAL A 114 -5.38 0.33 -16.76
N GLU A 115 -4.76 0.41 -17.93
CA GLU A 115 -4.55 -0.70 -18.85
C GLU A 115 -3.09 -1.19 -18.90
N GLU A 116 -2.84 -2.33 -19.54
CA GLU A 116 -1.55 -3.05 -19.48
C GLU A 116 -0.36 -2.23 -20.00
N ARG A 117 -0.58 -1.41 -21.05
CA ARG A 117 0.48 -0.57 -21.65
C ARG A 117 0.92 0.52 -20.69
N ALA A 118 -0.04 1.29 -20.16
CA ALA A 118 0.24 2.30 -19.15
C ALA A 118 0.86 1.65 -17.92
N ALA A 119 0.32 0.53 -17.41
CA ALA A 119 0.88 -0.16 -16.26
C ALA A 119 2.37 -0.51 -16.44
N SER A 120 2.75 -1.01 -17.62
CA SER A 120 4.15 -1.35 -17.94
C SER A 120 5.04 -0.10 -17.99
N ARG A 121 4.57 0.97 -18.63
CA ARG A 121 5.27 2.27 -18.67
C ARG A 121 5.44 2.88 -17.29
N LEU A 122 4.40 2.89 -16.47
CA LEU A 122 4.41 3.44 -15.11
C LEU A 122 5.50 2.79 -14.25
N VAL A 123 5.63 1.46 -14.28
CA VAL A 123 6.67 0.74 -13.53
C VAL A 123 8.08 1.02 -14.07
N ALA A 124 8.22 1.24 -15.38
CA ALA A 124 9.51 1.51 -16.02
C ALA A 124 9.99 2.98 -15.87
N GLU A 125 9.06 3.93 -15.93
CA GLU A 125 9.35 5.37 -16.06
C GLU A 125 9.25 6.12 -14.71
N ILE A 126 8.48 5.60 -13.75
CA ILE A 126 8.21 6.29 -12.47
C ILE A 126 8.85 5.50 -11.32
N PRO A 127 10.04 5.89 -10.83
CA PRO A 127 10.81 5.14 -9.82
C PRO A 127 10.04 4.73 -8.56
N GLU A 128 9.09 5.53 -8.12
CA GLU A 128 8.27 5.27 -6.93
C GLU A 128 7.27 4.13 -7.14
N VAL A 129 6.82 3.92 -8.38
CA VAL A 129 5.83 2.89 -8.74
C VAL A 129 6.50 1.51 -8.71
N ARG A 130 6.16 0.77 -7.66
CA ARG A 130 6.58 -0.61 -7.45
C ARG A 130 5.74 -1.60 -8.26
N GLY A 131 4.45 -1.30 -8.43
CA GLY A 131 3.50 -2.16 -9.11
C GLY A 131 2.17 -1.48 -9.36
N VAL A 132 1.42 -2.01 -10.32
CA VAL A 132 0.15 -1.47 -10.79
C VAL A 132 -0.90 -2.58 -10.76
N VAL A 133 -2.00 -2.33 -10.07
CA VAL A 133 -3.11 -3.26 -9.86
C VAL A 133 -4.39 -2.64 -10.43
N ARG A 134 -5.06 -3.39 -11.31
CA ARG A 134 -6.40 -3.04 -11.78
C ARG A 134 -7.43 -3.42 -10.73
N ALA A 135 -8.21 -2.44 -10.29
CA ALA A 135 -9.31 -2.67 -9.37
C ALA A 135 -10.44 -3.45 -10.06
N GLY A 136 -10.81 -4.58 -9.48
CA GLY A 136 -12.02 -5.33 -9.83
C GLY A 136 -13.29 -4.67 -9.30
N SER A 137 -14.45 -5.21 -9.66
CA SER A 137 -15.78 -4.67 -9.33
C SER A 137 -16.21 -4.83 -7.85
N GLY A 138 -15.36 -5.42 -7.01
CA GLY A 138 -15.70 -5.73 -5.62
C GLY A 138 -14.48 -5.82 -4.71
N THR A 139 -14.76 -6.07 -3.42
CA THR A 139 -13.71 -6.35 -2.43
C THR A 139 -13.12 -7.73 -2.68
N PRO A 140 -11.79 -7.90 -2.77
CA PRO A 140 -11.21 -9.22 -2.98
C PRO A 140 -11.60 -10.22 -1.90
N GLY A 141 -12.00 -11.42 -2.31
CA GLY A 141 -12.46 -12.50 -1.44
C GLY A 141 -13.83 -13.08 -1.83
N ILE A 142 -14.32 -13.99 -0.98
CA ILE A 142 -15.59 -14.71 -1.19
C ILE A 142 -16.73 -13.84 -0.66
N GLY A 143 -17.64 -13.42 -1.54
CA GLY A 143 -18.85 -12.68 -1.18
C GLY A 143 -20.08 -13.59 -0.96
N ASP A 144 -20.09 -14.74 -1.62
CA ASP A 144 -21.14 -15.77 -1.55
C ASP A 144 -20.48 -17.16 -1.68
N ILE A 145 -21.05 -18.18 -1.03
CA ILE A 145 -20.50 -19.54 -0.99
C ILE A 145 -20.37 -20.19 -2.37
N ASP A 146 -21.22 -19.79 -3.31
CA ASP A 146 -21.28 -20.36 -4.66
C ASP A 146 -20.63 -19.44 -5.72
N ALA A 147 -20.08 -18.29 -5.31
CA ALA A 147 -19.47 -17.32 -6.22
C ALA A 147 -17.95 -17.47 -6.26
N GLU A 148 -17.38 -17.24 -7.45
CA GLU A 148 -15.93 -17.07 -7.58
C GLU A 148 -15.45 -15.89 -6.73
N PRO A 149 -14.30 -16.00 -6.05
CA PRO A 149 -13.75 -14.90 -5.28
C PRO A 149 -13.52 -13.69 -6.17
N ALA A 150 -14.00 -12.52 -5.73
CA ALA A 150 -13.60 -11.28 -6.36
C ALA A 150 -12.09 -11.10 -6.21
N THR A 151 -11.45 -10.56 -7.24
CA THR A 151 -10.01 -10.28 -7.24
C THR A 151 -9.74 -8.94 -7.90
N HIS A 152 -8.55 -8.42 -7.66
CA HIS A 152 -7.94 -7.41 -8.50
C HIS A 152 -6.87 -8.07 -9.36
N THR A 153 -6.44 -7.41 -10.43
CA THR A 153 -5.45 -7.97 -11.35
C THR A 153 -4.13 -7.21 -11.23
N LEU A 154 -3.04 -7.88 -10.90
CA LEU A 154 -1.70 -7.32 -11.02
C LEU A 154 -1.35 -7.19 -12.51
N LEU A 155 -1.19 -5.96 -13.02
CA LEU A 155 -0.86 -5.71 -14.42
C LEU A 155 0.66 -5.64 -14.63
N ALA A 156 1.40 -5.03 -13.71
CA ALA A 156 2.84 -4.87 -13.81
C ALA A 156 3.52 -4.73 -12.44
N GLY A 157 4.81 -5.11 -12.37
CA GLY A 157 5.66 -4.94 -11.20
C GLY A 157 5.34 -5.89 -10.04
N CYS A 158 5.31 -5.35 -8.82
CA CYS A 158 5.06 -6.11 -7.60
C CYS A 158 4.09 -5.37 -6.68
N ASP A 159 3.04 -6.06 -6.24
CA ASP A 159 2.02 -5.54 -5.31
C ASP A 159 2.13 -6.14 -3.91
N VAL A 160 3.26 -6.79 -3.57
CA VAL A 160 3.52 -7.21 -2.19
C VAL A 160 3.80 -5.97 -1.35
N ARG A 161 2.88 -5.66 -0.44
CA ARG A 161 2.98 -4.55 0.51
C ARG A 161 3.22 -5.07 1.92
N ALA A 162 4.15 -4.45 2.64
CA ALA A 162 4.29 -4.67 4.07
C ALA A 162 3.33 -3.76 4.83
N ASP A 163 2.40 -4.32 5.58
CA ASP A 163 1.48 -3.59 6.46
C ASP A 163 1.97 -3.65 7.90
N ILE A 164 2.04 -2.49 8.55
CA ILE A 164 2.56 -2.36 9.90
C ILE A 164 1.40 -2.09 10.86
N PHE A 165 1.18 -3.03 11.78
CA PHE A 165 0.11 -2.98 12.77
C PHE A 165 0.69 -2.75 14.17
N PRO A 166 0.47 -1.58 14.79
CA PRO A 166 0.93 -1.35 16.16
C PRO A 166 0.12 -2.20 17.15
N THR A 167 0.82 -2.87 18.06
CA THR A 167 0.25 -3.57 19.22
C THR A 167 0.96 -3.10 20.50
N ARG A 168 0.39 -3.36 21.68
CA ARG A 168 1.00 -3.06 22.99
C ARG A 168 2.29 -3.84 23.22
N ALA A 169 2.40 -5.04 22.66
CA ALA A 169 3.59 -5.87 22.75
C ALA A 169 4.62 -5.58 21.63
N GLY A 170 4.41 -4.52 20.84
CA GLY A 170 5.25 -4.14 19.70
C GLY A 170 4.60 -4.44 18.36
N PRO A 171 5.08 -3.83 17.26
CA PRO A 171 4.41 -3.93 15.96
C PRO A 171 4.45 -5.35 15.39
N VAL A 172 3.42 -5.67 14.61
CA VAL A 172 3.38 -6.83 13.72
C VAL A 172 3.50 -6.32 12.29
N VAL A 173 4.38 -6.92 11.49
CA VAL A 173 4.55 -6.63 10.07
C VAL A 173 3.97 -7.79 9.27
N ILE A 174 3.09 -7.51 8.32
CA ILE A 174 2.43 -8.52 7.49
C ILE A 174 2.65 -8.17 6.02
N TYR A 175 3.24 -9.09 5.26
CA TYR A 175 3.45 -8.91 3.82
C TYR A 175 2.25 -9.50 3.08
N LYS A 176 1.57 -8.67 2.30
CA LYS A 176 0.32 -9.02 1.62
C LYS A 176 0.43 -8.68 0.13
N GLN A 177 0.11 -9.64 -0.72
CA GLN A 177 -0.17 -9.39 -2.14
C GLN A 177 -1.52 -8.68 -2.26
N GLN A 178 -1.50 -7.40 -2.65
CA GLN A 178 -2.70 -6.55 -2.60
C GLN A 178 -3.77 -6.94 -3.63
N SER A 179 -3.40 -7.61 -4.72
CA SER A 179 -4.32 -8.01 -5.78
C SER A 179 -5.31 -9.09 -5.35
N VAL A 180 -4.93 -9.95 -4.40
CA VAL A 180 -5.68 -11.17 -4.03
C VAL A 180 -6.21 -11.15 -2.60
N LEU A 181 -6.03 -10.04 -1.88
CA LEU A 181 -6.42 -9.89 -0.48
C LEU A 181 -7.18 -8.59 -0.25
N HIS A 182 -8.04 -8.58 0.77
CA HIS A 182 -8.69 -7.36 1.23
C HIS A 182 -7.65 -6.30 1.63
N ILE A 183 -7.76 -5.12 1.02
CA ILE A 183 -6.86 -3.98 1.25
C ILE A 183 -7.34 -3.22 2.48
N GLU A 184 -6.61 -3.37 3.59
CA GLU A 184 -6.80 -2.55 4.78
C GLU A 184 -5.92 -1.30 4.69
N PHE A 185 -6.50 -0.12 4.89
CA PHE A 185 -5.72 1.11 5.03
C PHE A 185 -5.18 1.23 6.47
N PRO A 186 -3.87 1.49 6.64
CA PRO A 186 -3.27 1.73 7.94
C PRO A 186 -3.95 2.89 8.67
N ARG A 187 -4.21 2.72 9.97
CA ARG A 187 -4.77 3.77 10.84
C ARG A 187 -3.91 3.90 12.09
N ASP A 188 -3.77 5.13 12.60
CA ASP A 188 -3.06 5.40 13.87
C ASP A 188 -3.58 4.55 15.03
N ARG A 189 -4.87 4.21 15.00
CA ARG A 189 -5.54 3.35 15.97
C ARG A 189 -6.30 2.26 15.24
N ASN A 190 -5.91 1.01 15.49
CA ASN A 190 -6.65 -0.16 15.03
C ASN A 190 -7.56 -0.67 16.16
N GLU A 191 -8.87 -0.39 16.06
CA GLU A 191 -9.84 -0.79 17.10
C GLU A 191 -10.01 -2.30 17.23
N LYS A 192 -9.84 -3.06 16.14
CA LYS A 192 -9.89 -4.52 16.16
C LYS A 192 -8.78 -5.07 17.06
N ILE A 193 -7.55 -4.62 16.87
CA ILE A 193 -6.38 -5.01 17.69
C ILE A 193 -6.54 -4.55 19.14
N ARG A 194 -6.98 -3.31 19.38
CA ARG A 194 -7.17 -2.81 20.76
C ARG A 194 -8.24 -3.60 21.52
N THR A 195 -9.31 -3.99 20.84
CA THR A 195 -10.36 -4.81 21.43
C THR A 195 -9.86 -6.22 21.71
N LEU A 196 -9.15 -6.82 20.76
CA LEU A 196 -8.49 -8.11 20.94
C LEU A 196 -7.58 -8.12 22.19
N GLU A 197 -6.65 -7.18 22.30
CA GLU A 197 -5.71 -7.11 23.43
C GLU A 197 -6.41 -6.88 24.78
N ARG A 198 -7.47 -6.07 24.79
CA ARG A 198 -8.29 -5.86 25.99
C ARG A 198 -8.97 -7.16 26.42
N GLU A 199 -9.54 -7.91 25.48
CA GLU A 199 -10.21 -9.18 25.77
C GLU A 199 -9.24 -10.28 26.19
N ILE A 200 -8.06 -10.35 25.57
CA ILE A 200 -6.97 -11.25 26.01
C ILE A 200 -6.58 -10.94 27.46
N GLY A 201 -6.35 -9.66 27.78
CA GLY A 201 -6.00 -9.25 29.15
C GLY A 201 -7.09 -9.57 30.18
N ARG A 202 -8.36 -9.40 29.79
CA ARG A 202 -9.53 -9.65 30.65
C ARG A 202 -9.78 -11.14 30.88
N ARG A 203 -9.75 -11.95 29.82
CA ARG A 203 -10.20 -13.35 29.85
C ARG A 203 -9.06 -14.34 30.02
N ARG A 204 -7.83 -13.94 29.68
CA ARG A 204 -6.63 -14.80 29.68
C ARG A 204 -6.89 -16.14 28.98
N PRO A 205 -7.38 -16.12 27.73
CA PRO A 205 -7.70 -17.35 27.02
C PRO A 205 -6.44 -18.18 26.79
N LYS A 206 -6.58 -19.50 26.74
CA LYS A 206 -5.48 -20.41 26.35
C LYS A 206 -5.37 -20.58 24.84
N THR A 207 -6.51 -20.51 24.15
CA THR A 207 -6.64 -20.67 22.69
C THR A 207 -7.32 -19.45 22.11
N PHE A 208 -6.84 -18.98 20.97
CA PHE A 208 -7.46 -17.94 20.16
C PHE A 208 -7.76 -18.50 18.76
N VAL A 209 -8.95 -18.24 18.23
CA VAL A 209 -9.38 -18.69 16.90
C VAL A 209 -9.67 -17.46 16.04
N ASP A 210 -8.93 -17.29 14.95
CA ASP A 210 -9.11 -16.23 13.96
C ASP A 210 -9.92 -16.76 12.76
N ALA A 211 -11.23 -16.90 12.95
CA ALA A 211 -12.13 -17.54 11.98
C ALA A 211 -12.22 -16.81 10.62
N CYS A 212 -11.82 -15.54 10.56
CA CYS A 212 -11.78 -14.73 9.34
C CYS A 212 -10.38 -14.15 9.15
N SER A 213 -9.37 -15.00 9.31
CA SER A 213 -7.97 -14.58 9.45
C SER A 213 -7.43 -13.79 8.27
N GLY A 214 -7.84 -14.12 7.03
CA GLY A 214 -7.24 -13.51 5.84
C GLY A 214 -5.72 -13.68 5.88
N ALA A 215 -4.97 -12.58 6.01
CA ALA A 215 -3.51 -12.61 6.18
C ALA A 215 -3.03 -12.89 7.62
N GLY A 216 -3.95 -13.21 8.54
CA GLY A 216 -3.66 -13.54 9.94
C GLY A 216 -3.40 -12.35 10.87
N THR A 217 -3.91 -11.15 10.54
CA THR A 217 -3.61 -9.94 11.33
C THR A 217 -3.96 -10.07 12.80
N LEU A 218 -5.16 -10.58 13.12
CA LEU A 218 -5.60 -10.72 14.51
C LEU A 218 -4.95 -11.91 15.18
N GLY A 219 -4.80 -13.04 14.49
CA GLY A 219 -4.05 -14.20 14.98
C GLY A 219 -2.60 -13.85 15.37
N LEU A 220 -1.87 -13.15 14.51
CA LEU A 220 -0.50 -12.69 14.80
C LEU A 220 -0.45 -11.67 15.94
N ALA A 221 -1.43 -10.76 16.03
CA ALA A 221 -1.54 -9.85 17.17
C ALA A 221 -1.83 -10.60 18.48
N ALA A 222 -2.67 -11.64 18.46
CA ALA A 222 -2.95 -12.48 19.62
C ALA A 222 -1.70 -13.26 20.07
N ALA A 223 -0.97 -13.85 19.12
CA ALA A 223 0.32 -14.49 19.39
C ALA A 223 1.32 -13.50 20.01
N ARG A 224 1.39 -12.29 19.45
CA ARG A 224 2.25 -11.21 19.97
C ARG A 224 1.85 -10.78 21.38
N ALA A 225 0.57 -10.86 21.72
CA ALA A 225 0.04 -10.60 23.07
C ALA A 225 0.23 -11.76 24.06
N GLY A 226 0.89 -12.86 23.66
CA GLY A 226 1.26 -13.98 24.54
C GLY A 226 0.33 -15.19 24.47
N ILE A 227 -0.57 -15.28 23.48
CA ILE A 227 -1.35 -16.49 23.25
C ILE A 227 -0.50 -17.51 22.51
N HIS A 228 -0.27 -18.68 23.12
CA HIS A 228 0.58 -19.72 22.52
C HIS A 228 -0.15 -20.63 21.55
N HIS A 229 -1.48 -20.76 21.66
CA HIS A 229 -2.29 -21.58 20.79
C HIS A 229 -3.23 -20.69 19.96
N VAL A 230 -2.82 -20.39 18.74
CA VAL A 230 -3.58 -19.59 17.76
C VAL A 230 -3.95 -20.51 16.61
N ILE A 231 -5.24 -20.49 16.24
CA ILE A 231 -5.84 -21.25 15.15
C ILE A 231 -6.37 -20.27 14.10
#